data_AF-A0A419HBY9-F1
#
_entry.id   AF-A0A419HBY9-F1
#
_cell.length_a   1.000
_cell.length_b   1.000
_cell.length_c   1.000
_cell.angle_alpha   90.00
_cell.angle_beta   90.00
_cell.angle_gamma   90.00
#
_symmetry.space_group_name_H-M   'P 1'
#
loop_
_entity.id
_entity.type
_entity.pdbx_description
1 polymer ?
#
loop_
_entity_poly.entity_id
_entity_poly.type
_entity_poly.pdbx_seq_one_letter_code
_entity_poly.pdbx_strand_id
1 'polypeptide(L)'
;MNQLEAALRRVAIDLDSRQRSWALVGGFAVSARAVPRFTQEIVPDLVLPVASTGHLIALKILARADVTRPQDLADLRGLLEAATPEDIEVARGAARLITERGFHRDRDLLTSLDELLAVFKAGGR
;
A
#
# COMPACT_ATOMS: atom_id res chain seq x y z
N MET A 1 22.45 5.23 16.55
CA MET A 1 21.61 5.45 15.36
C MET A 1 22.18 4.67 14.19
N ASN A 2 21.41 3.74 13.63
CA ASN A 2 21.84 2.98 12.45
C ASN A 2 21.64 3.81 11.16
N GLN A 3 22.18 3.34 10.03
CA GLN A 3 22.11 4.08 8.76
C GLN A 3 20.67 4.26 8.26
N LEU A 4 19.80 3.27 8.45
CA LEU A 4 18.40 3.32 8.04
C LEU A 4 17.63 4.39 8.82
N GLU A 5 17.77 4.42 10.14
CA GLU A 5 17.19 5.41 11.02
C GLU A 5 17.64 6.83 10.61
N ALA A 6 18.94 7.03 10.41
CA ALA A 6 19.48 8.33 9.99
C ALA A 6 18.89 8.79 8.65
N ALA A 7 18.75 7.87 7.69
CA ALA A 7 18.17 8.17 6.38
C ALA A 7 16.68 8.51 6.47
N LEU A 8 15.89 7.72 7.22
CA LEU A 8 14.46 7.97 7.39
C LEU A 8 14.18 9.29 8.11
N ARG A 9 14.94 9.61 9.16
CA ARG A 9 14.83 10.89 9.86
C ARG A 9 15.15 12.06 8.92
N ARG A 10 16.20 11.95 8.11
CA ARG A 10 16.57 12.99 7.13
C ARG A 10 15.49 13.20 6.08
N VAL A 11 15.00 12.11 5.48
CA VAL A 11 13.94 12.18 4.46
C VAL A 11 12.67 12.82 5.04
N ALA A 12 12.30 12.47 6.28
CA ALA A 12 11.14 13.07 6.94
C ALA A 12 11.30 14.59 7.09
N ILE A 13 12.45 15.05 7.62
CA ILE A 13 12.76 16.48 7.75
C ILE A 13 12.71 17.18 6.38
N ASP A 14 13.34 16.59 5.37
CA ASP A 14 13.41 17.17 4.04
C ASP A 14 12.03 17.29 3.39
N LEU A 15 11.15 16.29 3.56
CA LEU A 15 9.80 16.30 2.99
C LEU A 15 8.85 17.21 3.77
N ASP A 16 8.94 17.25 5.10
CA ASP A 16 8.17 18.16 5.94
C ASP A 16 8.47 19.63 5.59
N SER A 17 9.73 19.93 5.26
CA SER A 17 10.15 21.28 4.85
C SER A 17 9.54 21.75 3.51
N ARG A 18 9.00 20.83 2.69
CA ARG A 18 8.48 21.13 1.35
C ARG A 18 7.02 21.60 1.33
N GLN A 19 6.36 21.69 2.49
CA GLN A 19 4.94 22.07 2.62
C GLN A 19 4.00 21.26 1.72
N ARG A 20 4.32 19.98 1.50
CA ARG A 20 3.48 19.04 0.75
C ARG A 20 3.22 17.81 1.61
N SER A 21 2.00 17.31 1.59
CA SER A 21 1.67 16.04 2.22
C SER A 21 2.45 14.93 1.53
N TRP A 22 3.09 14.09 2.33
CA TRP A 22 3.83 12.93 1.87
C TRP A 22 3.45 11.72 2.73
N ALA A 23 3.70 10.53 2.21
CA ALA A 23 3.50 9.31 2.96
C ALA A 23 4.42 8.21 2.43
N LEU A 24 4.81 7.28 3.31
CA LEU A 24 5.48 6.06 2.93
C LEU A 24 4.56 5.18 2.07
N VAL A 25 5.16 4.55 1.07
CA VAL A 25 4.57 3.52 0.20
C VAL A 25 5.52 2.33 0.09
N GLY A 26 5.07 1.21 -0.49
CA GLY A 26 5.88 0.00 -0.65
C GLY A 26 5.91 -0.88 0.61
N GLY A 27 6.94 -1.72 0.76
CA GLY A 27 6.99 -2.79 1.77
C GLY A 27 6.78 -2.31 3.21
N PHE A 28 7.45 -1.22 3.62
CA PHE A 28 7.25 -0.64 4.96
C PHE A 28 5.80 -0.19 5.21
N ALA A 29 5.18 0.44 4.21
CA ALA A 29 3.82 0.92 4.32
C ALA A 29 2.80 -0.24 4.36
N VAL A 30 3.04 -1.27 3.56
CA VAL A 30 2.22 -2.50 3.55
C VAL A 30 2.30 -3.19 4.91
N SER A 31 3.50 -3.39 5.46
CA SER A 31 3.68 -4.02 6.77
C SER A 31 3.05 -3.23 7.92
N ALA A 32 2.97 -1.90 7.80
CA ALA A 32 2.33 -1.05 8.80
C ALA A 32 0.79 -1.05 8.73
N ARG A 33 0.20 -1.42 7.59
CA ARG A 33 -1.26 -1.36 7.34
C ARG A 33 -1.94 -2.71 7.26
N ALA A 34 -1.25 -3.74 6.78
CA ALA A 34 -1.77 -5.10 6.77
C ALA A 34 -1.91 -5.64 8.19
N VAL A 35 -2.83 -6.59 8.40
CA VAL A 35 -3.02 -7.23 9.72
C VAL A 35 -1.67 -7.75 10.25
N PRO A 36 -1.18 -7.21 11.38
CA PRO A 36 0.12 -7.61 11.91
C PRO A 36 0.01 -9.02 12.49
N ARG A 37 0.98 -9.90 12.19
CA ARG A 37 1.20 -11.10 13.01
C ARG A 37 2.12 -10.80 14.21
N PHE A 38 2.93 -9.74 14.12
CA PHE A 38 3.75 -9.17 15.19
C PHE A 38 4.04 -7.69 14.86
N THR A 39 3.55 -6.72 15.63
CA THR A 39 3.94 -5.31 15.45
C THR A 39 5.31 -5.11 16.10
N GLN A 40 6.35 -4.94 15.29
CA GLN A 40 7.68 -4.60 15.76
C GLN A 40 8.00 -3.15 15.37
N GLU A 41 8.37 -2.34 16.35
CA GLU A 41 8.90 -1.00 16.11
C GLU A 41 10.22 -1.13 15.35
N ILE A 42 10.28 -0.54 14.15
CA ILE A 42 11.45 -0.66 13.25
C ILE A 42 12.53 0.34 13.63
N VAL A 43 12.11 1.56 13.99
CA VAL A 43 12.97 2.65 14.45
C VAL A 43 12.33 3.26 15.70
N PRO A 44 13.01 3.20 16.86
CA PRO A 44 12.52 3.80 18.09
C PRO A 44 12.16 5.28 17.93
N ASP A 45 10.99 5.66 18.43
CA ASP A 45 10.54 7.05 18.52
C ASP A 45 10.48 7.79 17.15
N LEU A 46 10.22 7.06 16.07
CA LEU A 46 10.04 7.63 14.73
C LEU A 46 8.65 7.32 14.18
N VAL A 47 7.82 8.35 14.08
CA VAL A 47 6.49 8.27 13.46
C VAL A 47 6.55 8.90 12.08
N LEU A 48 6.17 8.14 11.06
CA LEU A 48 6.13 8.60 9.67
C LEU A 48 4.71 8.45 9.12
N PRO A 49 4.22 9.39 8.28
CA PRO A 49 2.96 9.21 7.59
C PRO A 49 3.03 8.00 6.67
N VAL A 50 1.98 7.17 6.67
CA VAL A 50 1.85 5.98 5.82
C VAL A 50 0.62 6.14 4.95
N ALA A 51 0.73 5.80 3.66
CA ALA A 51 -0.39 5.87 2.74
C ALA A 51 -1.59 5.08 3.28
N SER A 52 -2.81 5.51 2.95
CA SER A 52 -4.00 4.78 3.39
C SER A 52 -4.05 3.39 2.75
N THR A 53 -4.75 2.46 3.40
CA THR A 53 -4.89 1.08 2.93
C THR A 53 -5.41 1.03 1.50
N GLY A 54 -6.45 1.82 1.18
CA GLY A 54 -6.98 1.93 -0.18
C GLY A 54 -5.94 2.33 -1.24
N HIS A 55 -5.09 3.33 -0.95
CA HIS A 55 -4.02 3.72 -1.88
C HIS A 55 -2.97 2.63 -2.04
N LEU A 56 -2.62 1.92 -0.95
CA LEU A 56 -1.66 0.82 -1.01
C LEU A 56 -2.19 -0.36 -1.83
N ILE A 57 -3.49 -0.68 -1.72
CA ILE A 57 -4.14 -1.70 -2.56
C ILE A 57 -4.00 -1.34 -4.04
N ALA A 58 -4.38 -0.12 -4.43
CA ALA A 58 -4.29 0.31 -5.82
C ALA A 58 -2.84 0.25 -6.37
N LEU A 59 -1.87 0.70 -5.58
CA LEU A 59 -0.45 0.64 -5.95
C LEU A 59 0.07 -0.79 -6.04
N LYS A 60 -0.38 -1.69 -5.15
CA LYS A 60 0.02 -3.10 -5.19
C LYS A 60 -0.56 -3.84 -6.39
N ILE A 61 -1.80 -3.55 -6.78
CA ILE A 61 -2.39 -4.08 -8.02
C ILE A 61 -1.58 -3.60 -9.24
N LEU A 62 -1.25 -2.31 -9.30
CA LEU A 62 -0.46 -1.75 -10.39
C LEU A 62 0.96 -2.36 -10.49
N ALA A 63 1.61 -2.57 -9.35
CA ALA A 63 2.98 -3.09 -9.28
C ALA A 63 3.07 -4.63 -9.37
N ARG A 64 1.93 -5.33 -9.40
CA ARG A 64 1.82 -6.78 -9.28
C ARG A 64 2.60 -7.52 -10.37
N ALA A 65 3.47 -8.44 -9.96
CA ALA A 65 4.22 -9.30 -10.86
C ALA A 65 4.27 -10.76 -10.34
N ASP A 66 3.11 -11.40 -10.22
CA ASP A 66 2.92 -12.68 -9.50
C ASP A 66 3.88 -13.80 -9.89
N VAL A 67 4.25 -13.90 -11.17
CA VAL A 67 5.18 -14.94 -11.66
C VAL A 67 6.59 -14.76 -11.07
N THR A 68 7.00 -13.52 -10.81
CA THR A 68 8.34 -13.17 -10.32
C THR A 68 8.35 -12.73 -8.85
N ARG A 69 7.17 -12.46 -8.28
CA ARG A 69 6.99 -11.88 -6.94
C ARG A 69 5.76 -12.47 -6.26
N PRO A 70 5.81 -13.73 -5.81
CA PRO A 70 4.68 -14.39 -5.13
C PRO A 70 4.22 -13.65 -3.86
N GLN A 71 5.07 -12.80 -3.27
CA GLN A 71 4.77 -11.98 -2.11
C GLN A 71 3.70 -10.89 -2.39
N ASP A 72 3.54 -10.43 -3.64
CA ASP A 72 2.58 -9.37 -3.96
C ASP A 72 1.13 -9.78 -3.65
N LEU A 73 0.78 -11.05 -3.87
CA LEU A 73 -0.53 -11.58 -3.53
C LEU A 73 -0.74 -11.68 -2.01
N ALA A 74 0.30 -12.04 -1.26
CA ALA A 74 0.24 -12.11 0.19
C ALA A 74 0.05 -10.71 0.81
N ASP A 75 0.77 -9.71 0.30
CA ASP A 75 0.61 -8.30 0.68
C ASP A 75 -0.81 -7.79 0.41
N LEU A 76 -1.35 -8.08 -0.78
CA LEU A 76 -2.73 -7.69 -1.13
C LEU A 76 -3.76 -8.34 -0.22
N ARG A 77 -3.60 -9.63 0.11
CA ARG A 77 -4.48 -10.31 1.06
C ARG A 77 -4.44 -9.66 2.44
N GLY A 78 -3.26 -9.38 2.97
CA GLY A 78 -3.11 -8.74 4.28
C GLY A 78 -3.69 -7.33 4.33
N LEU A 79 -3.57 -6.56 3.24
CA LEU A 79 -4.22 -5.25 3.11
C LEU A 79 -5.74 -5.36 3.01
N LEU A 80 -6.26 -6.31 2.23
CA LEU A 80 -7.71 -6.53 2.09
C LEU A 80 -8.35 -7.02 3.39
N GLU A 81 -7.64 -7.81 4.19
CA GLU A 81 -8.10 -8.25 5.51
C GLU A 81 -8.23 -7.08 6.50
N ALA A 82 -7.37 -6.07 6.39
CA ALA A 82 -7.42 -4.86 7.22
C ALA A 82 -8.32 -3.74 6.65
N ALA A 83 -8.76 -3.85 5.40
CA ALA A 83 -9.46 -2.78 4.69
C ALA A 83 -10.92 -2.62 5.14
N THR A 84 -11.36 -1.38 5.32
CA THR A 84 -12.78 -1.05 5.49
C THR A 84 -13.48 -0.88 4.13
N PRO A 85 -14.82 -0.84 4.07
CA PRO A 85 -15.53 -0.49 2.83
C PRO A 85 -15.09 0.85 2.22
N GLU A 86 -14.78 1.84 3.06
CA GLU A 86 -14.27 3.15 2.63
C GLU A 86 -12.88 3.05 2.00
N ASP A 87 -12.00 2.19 2.53
CA ASP A 87 -10.70 1.91 1.91
C ASP A 87 -10.85 1.33 0.51
N ILE A 88 -11.86 0.48 0.29
CA ILE A 88 -12.15 -0.08 -1.04
C ILE A 88 -12.60 1.02 -2.01
N GLU A 89 -13.44 1.96 -1.58
CA GLU A 89 -13.83 3.10 -2.41
C GLU A 89 -12.64 4.02 -2.73
N VAL A 90 -11.73 4.24 -1.77
CA VAL A 90 -10.47 4.93 -2.01
C VAL A 90 -9.60 4.18 -3.03
N ALA A 91 -9.51 2.85 -2.93
CA ALA A 91 -8.78 2.04 -3.90
C ALA A 91 -9.36 2.15 -5.32
N ARG A 92 -10.70 2.12 -5.47
CA ARG A 92 -11.38 2.35 -6.76
C ARG A 92 -11.13 3.75 -7.30
N GLY A 93 -11.19 4.78 -6.45
CA GLY A 93 -10.86 6.15 -6.81
C GLY A 93 -9.43 6.30 -7.32
N ALA A 94 -8.47 5.74 -6.60
CA ALA A 94 -7.06 5.75 -6.98
C ALA A 94 -6.81 4.98 -8.28
N ALA A 95 -7.42 3.80 -8.46
CA ALA A 95 -7.31 3.01 -9.69
C ALA A 95 -7.84 3.79 -10.91
N ARG A 96 -9.02 4.41 -10.80
CA ARG A 96 -9.56 5.30 -11.86
C ARG A 96 -8.57 6.41 -12.20
N LEU A 97 -8.07 7.11 -11.20
CA LEU A 97 -7.16 8.24 -11.40
C LEU A 97 -5.84 7.83 -12.06
N ILE A 98 -5.31 6.65 -11.72
CA ILE A 98 -4.11 6.08 -12.36
C ILE A 98 -4.38 5.80 -13.84
N THR A 99 -5.55 5.21 -14.16
CA THR A 99 -5.96 4.91 -15.53
C THR A 99 -6.17 6.18 -16.34
N GLU A 100 -6.94 7.14 -15.82
CA GLU A 100 -7.21 8.44 -16.46
C GLU A 100 -5.92 9.22 -16.77
N ARG A 101 -4.90 9.07 -15.93
CA ARG A 101 -3.58 9.69 -16.12
C ARG A 101 -2.63 8.90 -17.03
N GLY A 102 -3.03 7.73 -17.51
CA GLY A 102 -2.21 6.90 -18.41
C GLY A 102 -1.09 6.12 -17.72
N PHE A 103 -1.11 5.96 -16.39
CA PHE A 103 -0.05 5.27 -15.64
C PHE A 103 -0.36 3.79 -15.35
N HIS A 104 -1.42 3.24 -15.94
CA HIS A 104 -1.95 1.89 -15.64
C HIS A 104 -1.13 0.73 -16.22
N ARG A 105 -0.13 1.01 -17.07
CA ARG A 105 0.79 0.00 -17.65
C ARG A 105 0.04 -1.13 -18.40
N ASP A 106 -0.92 -0.74 -19.24
CA ASP A 106 -1.76 -1.65 -20.03
C ASP A 106 -2.60 -2.66 -19.21
N ARG A 107 -2.85 -2.35 -17.92
CA ARG A 107 -3.66 -3.17 -17.02
C ARG A 107 -5.02 -2.55 -16.77
N ASP A 108 -6.03 -3.41 -16.63
CA ASP A 108 -7.31 -3.02 -16.04
C ASP A 108 -7.25 -3.16 -14.51
N LEU A 109 -6.97 -2.03 -13.85
CA LEU A 109 -6.83 -1.99 -12.39
C LEU A 109 -8.17 -2.17 -11.65
N LEU A 110 -9.29 -1.74 -12.25
CA LEU A 110 -10.60 -1.87 -11.63
C LEU A 110 -11.08 -3.31 -11.68
N THR A 111 -11.01 -3.94 -12.85
CA THR A 111 -11.34 -5.36 -13.01
C THR A 111 -10.45 -6.23 -12.11
N SER A 112 -9.14 -5.93 -12.05
CA SER A 112 -8.22 -6.65 -11.16
C SER A 112 -8.61 -6.55 -9.68
N LEU A 113 -9.08 -5.38 -9.23
CA LEU A 113 -9.57 -5.18 -7.87
C LEU A 113 -10.86 -5.98 -7.62
N ASP A 114 -11.81 -5.95 -8.56
CA ASP A 114 -13.07 -6.68 -8.45
C ASP A 114 -12.87 -8.20 -8.37
N GLU A 115 -11.98 -8.74 -9.21
CA GLU A 115 -11.59 -10.14 -9.19
C GLU A 115 -10.97 -10.54 -7.84
N LEU A 116 -10.06 -9.72 -7.32
CA LEU A 116 -9.44 -9.96 -6.01
C LEU A 116 -10.46 -9.96 -4.88
N LEU A 117 -11.42 -9.01 -4.90
CA LEU A 117 -12.48 -8.94 -3.90
C LEU A 117 -13.42 -10.15 -3.98
N ALA A 118 -13.75 -10.62 -5.18
CA ALA A 118 -14.56 -11.82 -5.39
C ALA A 118 -13.86 -13.06 -4.81
N VAL A 119 -12.57 -13.24 -5.10
CA VAL A 119 -11.76 -14.35 -4.56
C VAL A 119 -11.63 -14.25 -3.04
N PHE A 120 -11.38 -13.06 -2.49
CA PHE A 120 -11.25 -12.84 -1.05
C PHE A 120 -12.55 -13.19 -0.31
N LYS A 121 -13.70 -12.74 -0.82
CA LYS A 121 -15.03 -13.07 -0.25
C LYS A 121 -15.34 -14.56 -0.34
N ALA A 122 -14.92 -15.24 -1.41
CA ALA A 122 -15.15 -16.67 -1.60
C ALA A 122 -14.30 -17.54 -0.66
N GLY A 123 -13.10 -17.09 -0.29
CA GLY A 123 -12.14 -17.81 0.56
C GLY A 123 -12.25 -17.54 2.06
N GLY A 124 -13.00 -16.52 2.49
CA GLY A 124 -13.20 -16.16 3.90
C GLY A 124 -14.38 -16.88 4.59
N ARG A 125 -14.56 -18.18 4.33
CA ARG A 125 -15.49 -19.03 5.10
C ARG A 125 -14.78 -19.72 6.26
#